data_AF-A0A377LS99-F1
#
_entry.id   AF-A0A377LS99-F1
#
_cell.length_a   1.000
_cell.length_b   1.000
_cell.length_c   1.000
_cell.angle_alpha   90.00
_cell.angle_beta   90.00
_cell.angle_gamma   90.00
#
_symmetry.space_group_name_H-M   'P 1'
#
loop_
_entity.id
_entity.type
_entity.pdbx_description
1 polymer ?
#
loop_
_entity_poly.entity_id
_entity_poly.type
_entity_poly.pdbx_seq_one_letter_code
_entity_poly.pdbx_strand_id
1 'polypeptide(L)' 'MSQWVNICNINDILPATGVCALLGNEQVAIFRPRHDEQVFAISNIDPFFEASVLSRGLIAEHQG' A
#
# COMPACT_ATOMS: atom_id res chain seq x y z
N MET A 1 -5.41 -21.28 4.04
CA MET A 1 -6.63 -20.53 4.40
C MET A 1 -6.34 -19.07 4.21
N SER A 2 -7.15 -18.32 3.46
CA SER A 2 -6.96 -16.88 3.28
C SER A 2 -7.55 -16.16 4.48
N GLN A 3 -6.72 -15.47 5.27
CA GLN A 3 -7.18 -14.62 6.37
C GLN A 3 -7.21 -13.17 5.89
N TRP A 4 -8.42 -12.62 5.79
CA TRP A 4 -8.63 -11.21 5.46
C TRP A 4 -8.74 -10.41 6.76
N VAL A 5 -7.98 -9.33 6.87
CA VAL A 5 -7.95 -8.45 8.04
C VAL A 5 -8.33 -7.05 7.61
N ASN A 6 -9.25 -6.43 8.36
CA ASN A 6 -9.65 -5.05 8.12
C ASN A 6 -8.54 -4.10 8.60
N ILE A 7 -8.12 -3.17 7.74
CA ILE A 7 -7.05 -2.21 8.02
C ILE A 7 -7.62 -0.82 8.32
N CYS A 8 -8.27 -0.19 7.34
CA CYS A 8 -8.86 1.15 7.44
C CYS A 8 -10.02 1.32 6.45
N ASN A 9 -10.73 2.45 6.51
CA ASN A 9 -11.71 2.79 5.49
C ASN A 9 -10.99 3.27 4.23
N ILE A 10 -11.53 2.98 3.04
CA ILE A 10 -10.93 3.45 1.79
C ILE A 10 -10.84 4.98 1.70
N ASN A 11 -11.74 5.69 2.38
CA ASN A 11 -11.73 7.15 2.42
C ASN A 11 -10.57 7.73 3.25
N ASP A 12 -9.91 6.90 4.09
CA ASP A 12 -8.70 7.28 4.80
C ASP A 12 -7.46 7.24 3.88
N ILE A 13 -7.57 6.58 2.73
CA ILE A 13 -6.53 6.50 1.70
C ILE A 13 -6.86 7.48 0.58
N LEU A 14 -6.07 8.55 0.49
CA LEU A 14 -6.24 9.55 -0.56
C LEU A 14 -5.96 8.92 -1.94
N PRO A 15 -6.73 9.29 -2.98
CA PRO A 15 -6.44 8.87 -4.35
C PRO A 15 -5.02 9.24 -4.78
N ALA A 16 -4.39 8.37 -5.57
CA ALA A 16 -3.01 8.47 -6.03
C ALA A 16 -1.95 8.49 -4.91
N THR A 17 -2.26 7.93 -3.73
CA THR A 17 -1.33 7.84 -2.60
C THR A 17 -1.12 6.42 -2.10
N GLY A 18 -0.01 6.23 -1.39
CA GLY A 18 0.30 5.05 -0.60
C GLY A 18 0.25 5.34 0.89
N VAL A 19 -0.23 4.37 1.68
CA VAL A 19 -0.20 4.40 3.15
C VAL A 19 0.45 3.15 3.70
N CYS A 20 1.10 3.27 4.86
CA CYS A 20 1.63 2.12 5.59
C CYS A 20 0.60 1.61 6.59
N ALA A 21 0.38 0.30 6.60
CA ALA A 21 -0.43 -0.42 7.56
C ALA A 21 0.43 -1.44 8.33
N LEU A 22 0.03 -1.74 9.56
CA LEU A 22 0.66 -2.77 10.38
C LEU A 22 -0.28 -3.97 10.47
N LEU A 23 0.13 -5.11 9.90
CA LEU A 23 -0.59 -6.37 9.96
C LEU A 23 0.16 -7.32 10.90
N GLY A 24 -0.25 -7.37 12.16
CA GLY A 24 0.50 -8.07 13.21
C GLY A 24 1.88 -7.45 13.39
N ASN A 25 2.93 -8.13 12.93
CA ASN A 25 4.32 -7.65 12.97
C ASN A 25 4.85 -7.25 11.59
N GLU A 26 4.06 -7.37 10.53
CA GLU A 26 4.45 -7.05 9.17
C GLU A 26 3.97 -5.66 8.76
N GLN A 27 4.83 -4.90 8.10
CA GLN A 27 4.46 -3.61 7.51
C GLN A 27 4.05 -3.80 6.07
N VAL A 28 2.85 -3.32 5.72
CA VAL A 28 2.26 -3.45 4.39
C VAL A 28 2.01 -2.05 3.83
N ALA A 29 2.49 -1.80 2.61
CA ALA A 29 2.18 -0.58 1.87
C ALA A 29 0.93 -0.82 1.00
N ILE A 30 -0.10 -0.03 1.24
CA ILE A 30 -1.37 -0.07 0.51
C ILE A 30 -1.43 1.15 -0.40
N PHE A 31 -1.60 0.93 -1.70
CA PHE A 31 -1.67 1.95 -2.72
C PHE A 31 -3.08 2.03 -3.31
N ARG A 32 -3.60 3.24 -3.39
CA ARG A 32 -4.84 3.56 -4.09
C ARG A 32 -4.51 4.42 -5.31
N PRO A 33 -4.27 3.82 -6.49
CA PRO A 33 -3.77 4.56 -7.64
C PRO A 33 -4.82 5.52 -8.24
N ARG A 34 -6.11 5.21 -8.13
CA ARG A 34 -7.21 5.98 -8.74
C ARG A 34 -8.29 6.31 -7.71
N HIS A 35 -9.32 7.05 -8.13
CA HIS A 35 -10.46 7.41 -7.27
C HIS A 35 -11.44 6.25 -7.03
N ASP A 36 -11.26 5.13 -7.70
CA ASP A 36 -12.09 3.94 -7.53
C ASP A 36 -11.76 3.20 -6.23
N GLU A 37 -12.38 2.02 -6.07
CA GLU A 37 -12.18 1.14 -4.92
C GLU A 37 -11.01 0.17 -5.09
N GLN A 38 -10.24 0.29 -6.19
CA GLN A 38 -9.14 -0.60 -6.46
C GLN A 38 -7.92 -0.19 -5.63
N VAL A 39 -7.40 -1.16 -4.88
CA VAL A 39 -6.20 -1.01 -4.06
C VAL A 39 -5.23 -2.15 -4.32
N PHE A 40 -3.95 -1.85 -4.18
CA PHE A 40 -2.86 -2.82 -4.28
C PHE A 40 -2.10 -2.83 -2.96
N ALA A 41 -1.69 -4.01 -2.51
CA ALA A 41 -0.92 -4.17 -1.29
C ALA A 41 0.39 -4.92 -1.58
N ILE A 42 1.49 -4.37 -1.09
CA ILE A 42 2.82 -5.00 -1.13
C ILE A 42 3.49 -4.86 0.24
N SER A 43 4.58 -5.58 0.49
CA SER A 43 5.41 -5.33 1.67
C SER A 43 5.89 -3.87 1.67
N ASN A 44 5.84 -3.19 2.82
CA ASN A 44 6.42 -1.86 2.96
C ASN A 44 7.95 -1.90 3.08
N ILE A 45 8.52 -3.07 3.32
CA ILE A 45 9.96 -3.29 3.42
C ILE A 45 10.51 -3.58 2.03
N ASP A 46 11.43 -2.74 1.57
CA ASP A 46 12.22 -2.99 0.37
C ASP A 46 13.13 -4.23 0.62
N PRO A 47 13.01 -5.31 -0.16
CA PRO A 47 13.81 -6.52 0.05
C PRO A 47 15.29 -6.35 -0.32
N PHE A 48 15.66 -5.29 -1.04
CA PHE A 48 17.04 -5.04 -1.44
C PHE A 48 17.78 -4.13 -0.45
N PHE A 49 17.11 -3.08 0.05
CA PHE A 49 17.69 -2.13 0.99
C PHE A 49 17.24 -2.32 2.45
N GLU A 50 16.33 -3.26 2.71
CA GLU A 50 15.72 -3.53 4.02
C GLU A 50 15.09 -2.28 4.67
N ALA A 51 14.64 -1.34 3.84
CA ALA A 51 14.12 -0.06 4.28
C ALA A 51 12.58 -0.02 4.24
N SER A 52 11.95 0.46 5.31
CA SER A 52 10.48 0.58 5.44
C SER A 52 9.91 1.84 4.75
N VAL A 53 10.26 2.06 3.49
CA VAL A 53 10.02 3.34 2.79
C VAL A 53 9.06 3.26 1.60
N LEU A 54 8.64 2.07 1.18
CA LEU A 54 7.94 1.88 -0.09
C LEU A 54 6.60 2.62 -0.15
N SER A 55 5.87 2.72 0.97
CA SER A 55 4.62 3.49 1.07
C SER A 55 4.75 4.98 0.72
N ARG A 56 5.97 5.54 0.67
CA ARG A 56 6.24 6.94 0.30
C ARG A 56 6.60 7.14 -1.18
N GLY A 57 6.55 6.08 -1.98
CA GLY A 57 6.84 6.14 -3.42
C GLY A 57 5.80 6.97 -4.19
N LEU A 58 6.24 7.56 -5.30
CA LEU A 58 5.34 8.16 -6.28
C LEU A 58 4.76 7.06 -7.16
N ILE A 59 3.44 7.07 -7.35
CA ILE A 59 2.77 6.19 -8.30
C ILE A 59 2.95 6.80 -9.70
N ALA A 60 3.54 6.05 -10.61
CA ALA A 60 3.74 6.45 -12.00
C ALA A 60 3.27 5.35 -12.95
N GLU A 61 2.72 5.77 -14.09
CA GLU A 61 2.34 4.90 -15.19
C GLU A 61 3.31 5.15 -16.34
N HIS A 62 3.89 4.09 -16.90
CA HIS A 62 4.77 4.18 -18.04
C HIS A 62 4.10 3.49 -19.23
N GLN A 63 3.78 4.27 -20.28
CA GLN A 63 3.06 3.84 -21.49
C GLN A 63 1.61 3.39 -21.20
N GLY A 64 0.75 4.34 -20.81
CA GLY A 64 -0.65 4.06 -20.44
C GLY A 64 -1.44 3.19 -21.42
#